data_AF-A0A520LSV6-F1
#
_entry.id   AF-A0A520LSV6-F1
#
_cell.length_a   1.000
_cell.length_b   1.000
_cell.length_c   1.000
_cell.angle_alpha   90.00
_cell.angle_beta   90.00
_cell.angle_gamma   90.00
#
_symmetry.space_group_name_H-M   'P 1'
#
loop_
_entity.id
_entity.type
_entity.pdbx_description
1 polymer ?
#
loop_
_entity_poly.entity_id
_entity_poly.type
_entity_poly.pdbx_seq_one_letter_code
_entity_poly.pdbx_strand_id
1 'polypeptide(L)'
;MHLTLLITVGVPLFIVFAIIYSDRFREPTDLVIKTFFAGVIICFPAAELNHLLIPSYEYSYRAGFTEETLKFLVLYFYIRPKSAFNEPMDAIVYGVIVSLGFATFENISYVYQGNFEIDSFSLAIIRAVSAIPLHATCGII
;
A
#
# COMPACT_ATOMS: atom_id res chain seq x y z
N MET A 1 19.39 -12.34 -2.46
CA MET A 1 18.56 -11.65 -3.49
C MET A 1 17.15 -12.25 -3.59
N HIS A 2 16.98 -13.55 -3.91
CA HIS A 2 15.63 -14.15 -4.05
C HIS A 2 14.77 -14.06 -2.78
N LEU A 3 15.35 -14.34 -1.60
CA LEU A 3 14.61 -14.26 -0.34
C LEU A 3 14.24 -12.81 0.04
N THR A 4 15.13 -11.85 -0.21
CA THR A 4 14.84 -10.41 -0.01
C THR A 4 13.65 -9.97 -0.84
N LEU A 5 13.60 -10.36 -2.12
CA LEU A 5 12.49 -10.03 -3.01
C LEU A 5 11.19 -10.70 -2.57
N LEU A 6 11.27 -11.97 -2.16
CA LEU A 6 10.14 -12.70 -1.62
C LEU A 6 9.55 -12.01 -0.39
N ILE A 7 10.37 -11.50 0.52
CA ILE A 7 9.89 -10.75 1.69
C ILE A 7 9.31 -9.39 1.25
N THR A 8 10.01 -8.70 0.35
CA THR A 8 9.64 -7.34 -0.07
C THR A 8 8.26 -7.28 -0.73
N VAL A 9 7.95 -8.25 -1.59
CA VAL A 9 6.73 -8.28 -2.41
C VAL A 9 5.75 -9.36 -1.93
N GLY A 10 6.26 -10.50 -1.45
CA GLY A 10 5.42 -11.63 -1.04
C GLY A 10 4.60 -11.36 0.21
N VAL A 11 5.12 -10.57 1.17
CA VAL A 11 4.35 -10.21 2.39
C VAL A 11 3.11 -9.37 2.07
N PRO A 12 3.19 -8.24 1.33
CA PRO A 12 1.98 -7.49 0.98
C PRO A 12 1.01 -8.32 0.14
N LEU A 13 1.49 -9.14 -0.80
CA LEU A 13 0.63 -10.06 -1.58
C LEU A 13 -0.04 -11.14 -0.71
N PHE A 14 0.67 -11.65 0.29
CA PHE A 14 0.12 -12.59 1.26
C PHE A 14 -1.02 -11.95 2.07
N ILE A 15 -0.86 -10.69 2.49
CA ILE A 15 -1.93 -9.98 3.21
C ILE A 15 -3.12 -9.73 2.29
N VAL A 16 -2.91 -9.34 1.03
CA VAL A 16 -3.98 -9.23 0.02
C VAL A 16 -4.76 -10.55 -0.08
N PHE A 17 -4.03 -11.66 -0.25
CA PHE A 17 -4.63 -13.00 -0.33
C PHE A 17 -5.42 -13.35 0.94
N ALA A 18 -4.86 -13.08 2.12
CA ALA A 18 -5.50 -13.34 3.40
C ALA A 18 -6.83 -12.58 3.54
N ILE A 19 -6.84 -11.27 3.22
CA ILE A 19 -8.04 -10.44 3.33
C ILE A 19 -9.14 -10.91 2.37
N ILE A 20 -8.81 -11.20 1.10
CA ILE A 20 -9.79 -11.71 0.12
C ILE A 20 -10.35 -13.06 0.56
N TYR A 21 -9.53 -13.92 1.17
CA TYR A 21 -9.98 -15.22 1.60
C TYR A 21 -10.82 -15.16 2.89
N SER A 22 -10.53 -14.19 3.77
CA SER A 22 -11.29 -13.91 4.99
C SER A 22 -12.63 -13.21 4.72
N ASP A 23 -12.74 -12.53 3.59
CA ASP A 23 -13.97 -11.88 3.18
C ASP A 23 -15.10 -12.89 2.90
N ARG A 24 -16.28 -12.60 3.46
CA ARG A 24 -17.48 -13.41 3.29
C ARG A 24 -18.03 -13.29 1.88
N PHE A 25 -17.95 -12.10 1.28
CA PHE A 25 -18.52 -11.78 -0.03
C PHE A 25 -17.41 -11.37 -1.00
N ARG A 26 -16.60 -12.36 -1.38
CA ARG A 26 -15.38 -12.16 -2.16
C ARG A 26 -15.54 -11.21 -3.35
N GLU A 27 -14.68 -10.21 -3.36
CA GLU A 27 -14.57 -9.23 -4.43
C GLU A 27 -14.10 -9.82 -5.78
N PRO A 28 -14.54 -9.25 -6.92
CA PRO A 28 -14.09 -9.67 -8.24
C PRO A 28 -12.57 -9.56 -8.38
N THR A 29 -11.91 -10.64 -8.77
CA THR A 29 -10.44 -10.70 -8.89
C THR A 29 -9.87 -9.65 -9.83
N ASP A 30 -10.58 -9.32 -10.91
CA ASP A 30 -10.12 -8.28 -11.84
C ASP A 30 -10.13 -6.89 -11.19
N LEU A 31 -11.13 -6.61 -10.36
CA LEU A 31 -11.24 -5.34 -9.65
C LEU A 31 -10.18 -5.26 -8.54
N VAL A 32 -9.97 -6.34 -7.76
CA VAL A 32 -8.87 -6.46 -6.79
C VAL A 32 -7.52 -6.14 -7.43
N ILE A 33 -7.18 -6.79 -8.55
CA ILE A 33 -5.90 -6.59 -9.24
C ILE A 33 -5.76 -5.13 -9.68
N LYS A 34 -6.80 -4.56 -10.31
CA LYS A 34 -6.78 -3.16 -10.75
C LYS A 34 -6.63 -2.20 -9.58
N THR A 35 -7.28 -2.46 -8.44
CA THR A 35 -7.17 -1.64 -7.21
C THR A 35 -5.76 -1.69 -6.62
N PHE A 36 -5.14 -2.87 -6.59
CA PHE A 36 -3.75 -3.02 -6.16
C PHE A 36 -2.80 -2.19 -7.03
N PHE A 37 -2.95 -2.28 -8.36
CA PHE A 37 -2.14 -1.46 -9.27
C PHE A 37 -2.48 0.03 -9.22
N ALA A 38 -3.72 0.41 -8.91
CA ALA A 38 -4.04 1.81 -8.63
C ALA A 38 -3.26 2.33 -7.40
N GLY A 39 -3.07 1.49 -6.38
CA GLY A 39 -2.19 1.78 -5.24
C GLY A 39 -0.72 1.96 -5.63
N VAL A 40 -0.20 1.11 -6.51
CA VAL A 40 1.15 1.28 -7.06
C VAL A 40 1.28 2.60 -7.82
N ILE A 41 0.29 2.92 -8.66
CA ILE A 41 0.30 4.13 -9.50
C ILE A 41 0.17 5.40 -8.65
N ILE A 42 -0.64 5.38 -7.59
CA ILE A 42 -0.81 6.57 -6.75
C ILE A 42 0.43 6.89 -5.89
N CYS A 43 1.39 5.96 -5.80
CA CYS A 43 2.69 6.21 -5.15
C CYS A 43 3.54 7.26 -5.88
N PHE A 44 3.43 7.37 -7.22
CA PHE A 44 4.19 8.35 -7.99
C PHE A 44 3.82 9.80 -7.67
N PRO A 45 2.54 10.23 -7.77
CA PRO A 45 2.16 11.58 -7.35
C PRO A 45 2.37 11.81 -5.84
N ALA A 46 2.28 10.76 -5.01
CA ALA A 46 2.60 10.88 -3.59
C ALA A 46 4.07 11.24 -3.37
N ALA A 47 5.00 10.59 -4.08
CA ALA A 47 6.42 10.90 -3.99
C ALA A 47 6.73 12.35 -4.40
N GLU A 48 6.15 12.82 -5.51
CA GLU A 48 6.31 14.21 -5.97
C GLU A 48 5.76 15.22 -4.95
N LEU A 49 4.56 14.99 -4.43
CA LEU A 49 3.97 15.86 -3.41
C LEU A 49 4.79 15.82 -2.11
N ASN A 50 5.24 14.66 -1.68
CA ASN A 50 6.10 14.53 -0.49
C ASN A 50 7.41 15.30 -0.69
N HIS A 51 8.05 15.22 -1.86
CA HIS A 51 9.26 16.00 -2.17
C HIS A 51 9.03 17.52 -2.06
N LEU A 52 7.85 18.01 -2.47
CA LEU A 52 7.50 19.43 -2.37
C LEU A 52 7.11 19.87 -0.95
N LEU A 53 6.40 19.01 -0.21
CA LEU A 53 5.76 19.35 1.07
C LEU A 53 6.63 19.04 2.30
N ILE A 54 7.69 18.24 2.13
CA ILE A 54 8.59 17.77 3.18
C ILE A 54 10.01 18.30 2.91
N PRO A 55 10.29 19.58 3.26
CA PRO A 55 11.59 20.20 2.99
C PRO A 55 12.71 19.66 3.89
N SER A 56 12.38 19.01 5.01
CA SER A 56 13.33 18.40 5.92
C SER A 56 12.68 17.24 6.70
N TYR A 57 13.51 16.40 7.32
CA TYR A 57 13.06 15.22 8.08
C TYR A 57 12.08 15.55 9.22
N GLU A 58 12.16 16.74 9.80
CA GLU A 58 11.25 17.21 10.86
C GLU A 58 9.78 17.27 10.38
N TYR A 59 9.54 17.36 9.07
CA TYR A 59 8.22 17.40 8.46
C TYR A 59 7.75 16.05 7.91
N SER A 60 8.48 14.97 8.16
CA SER A 60 8.19 13.62 7.65
C SER A 60 6.78 13.12 8.00
N TYR A 61 6.20 13.55 9.12
CA TYR A 61 4.82 13.23 9.50
C TYR A 61 3.77 13.69 8.46
N ARG A 62 4.11 14.65 7.59
CA ARG A 62 3.23 15.10 6.49
C ARG A 62 3.04 14.03 5.41
N ALA A 63 3.96 13.07 5.29
CA ALA A 63 3.87 11.97 4.34
C ALA A 63 2.56 11.20 4.53
N GLY A 64 2.20 10.86 5.77
CA GLY A 64 0.93 10.18 6.07
C GLY A 64 -0.29 10.96 5.59
N PHE A 65 -0.31 12.29 5.77
CA PHE A 65 -1.41 13.11 5.25
C PHE A 65 -1.51 13.04 3.72
N THR A 66 -0.39 13.18 3.01
CA THR A 66 -0.37 13.13 1.55
C THR A 66 -0.76 11.75 1.02
N GLU A 67 -0.14 10.70 1.56
CA GLU A 67 -0.29 9.33 1.09
C GLU A 67 -1.68 8.76 1.36
N GLU A 68 -2.20 8.96 2.58
CA GLU A 68 -3.53 8.47 2.93
C GLU A 68 -4.62 9.23 2.19
N THR A 69 -4.47 10.55 1.99
CA THR A 69 -5.42 11.33 1.19
C THR A 69 -5.45 10.80 -0.24
N LEU A 70 -4.29 10.58 -0.86
CA LEU A 70 -4.21 10.07 -2.24
C LEU A 70 -4.81 8.67 -2.39
N LYS A 71 -4.53 7.76 -1.45
CA LYS A 71 -5.16 6.43 -1.44
C LYS A 71 -6.68 6.50 -1.26
N PHE A 72 -7.16 7.40 -0.40
CA PHE A 72 -8.59 7.65 -0.27
C PHE A 72 -9.22 8.17 -1.57
N LEU A 73 -8.52 9.02 -2.35
CA LEU A 73 -9.03 9.47 -3.65
C LEU A 73 -9.23 8.31 -4.64
N VAL A 74 -8.40 7.26 -4.57
CA VAL A 74 -8.61 6.03 -5.36
C VAL A 74 -9.92 5.36 -4.93
N LEU A 75 -10.17 5.20 -3.63
CA LEU A 75 -11.44 4.63 -3.17
C LEU A 75 -12.64 5.49 -3.61
N TYR A 76 -12.56 6.80 -3.40
CA TYR A 76 -13.66 7.71 -3.63
C TYR A 76 -14.03 7.87 -5.11
N PHE A 77 -13.03 7.99 -6.00
CA PHE A 77 -13.28 8.23 -7.43
C PHE A 77 -13.27 6.97 -8.28
N TYR A 78 -12.48 5.96 -7.93
CA TYR A 78 -12.34 4.74 -8.74
C TYR A 78 -13.19 3.57 -8.22
N ILE A 79 -13.24 3.30 -6.91
CA ILE A 79 -13.96 2.15 -6.35
C ILE A 79 -15.44 2.43 -6.11
N ARG A 80 -15.77 3.56 -5.47
CA ARG A 80 -17.14 3.95 -5.15
C ARG A 80 -18.18 3.80 -6.29
N PRO A 81 -17.88 4.13 -7.57
CA PRO A 81 -18.85 3.97 -8.65
C PRO A 81 -19.00 2.53 -9.18
N LYS A 82 -18.21 1.55 -8.68
CA LYS A 82 -18.29 0.16 -9.12
C LYS A 82 -19.50 -0.52 -8.50
N SER A 83 -20.22 -1.32 -9.28
CA SER A 83 -21.35 -2.12 -8.77
C SER A 83 -20.94 -3.17 -7.73
N ALA A 84 -19.66 -3.56 -7.72
CA ALA A 84 -19.10 -4.46 -6.70
C ALA A 84 -19.06 -3.80 -5.32
N PHE A 85 -18.92 -2.47 -5.25
CA PHE A 85 -18.91 -1.71 -4.00
C PHE A 85 -20.35 -1.51 -3.50
N ASN A 86 -20.86 -2.46 -2.74
CA ASN A 86 -22.26 -2.58 -2.33
C ASN A 86 -22.48 -2.79 -0.83
N GLU A 87 -21.44 -3.06 -0.04
CA GLU A 87 -21.51 -3.13 1.41
C GLU A 87 -20.34 -2.41 2.13
N PRO A 88 -20.46 -2.11 3.44
CA PRO A 88 -19.39 -1.41 4.15
C PRO A 88 -18.06 -2.17 4.23
N MET A 89 -18.09 -3.51 4.17
CA MET A 89 -16.87 -4.34 4.21
C MET A 89 -16.00 -4.13 2.96
N ASP A 90 -16.60 -3.85 1.81
CA ASP A 90 -15.89 -3.59 0.55
C ASP A 90 -14.95 -2.37 0.68
N ALA A 91 -15.34 -1.36 1.47
CA ALA A 91 -14.48 -0.21 1.75
C ALA A 91 -13.20 -0.62 2.48
N ILE A 92 -13.32 -1.56 3.42
CA ILE A 92 -12.18 -2.13 4.14
C ILE A 92 -11.33 -2.98 3.18
N VAL A 93 -11.96 -3.87 2.40
CA VAL A 93 -11.24 -4.77 1.48
C VAL A 93 -10.48 -3.97 0.43
N TYR A 94 -11.14 -3.07 -0.30
CA TYR A 94 -10.50 -2.25 -1.31
C TYR A 94 -9.52 -1.23 -0.73
N GLY A 95 -9.80 -0.69 0.47
CA GLY A 95 -8.91 0.21 1.19
C GLY A 95 -7.59 -0.44 1.59
N VAL A 96 -7.66 -1.68 2.10
CA VAL A 96 -6.46 -2.48 2.36
C VAL A 96 -5.72 -2.81 1.06
N ILE A 97 -6.43 -3.19 -0.01
CA ILE A 97 -5.81 -3.55 -1.30
C ILE A 97 -5.06 -2.36 -1.91
N VAL A 98 -5.65 -1.16 -1.95
CA VAL A 98 -4.96 0.03 -2.49
C VAL A 98 -3.74 0.38 -1.64
N SER A 99 -3.84 0.28 -0.32
CA SER A 99 -2.72 0.51 0.59
C SER A 99 -1.60 -0.50 0.42
N LEU A 100 -1.90 -1.78 0.21
CA LEU A 100 -0.87 -2.81 -0.01
C LEU A 100 -0.21 -2.68 -1.38
N GLY A 101 -0.93 -2.21 -2.40
CA GLY A 101 -0.35 -1.83 -3.68
C GLY A 101 0.69 -0.71 -3.54
N PHE A 102 0.31 0.36 -2.83
CA PHE A 102 1.21 1.46 -2.49
C PHE A 102 2.44 0.98 -1.73
N ALA A 103 2.21 0.24 -0.62
CA ALA A 103 3.25 -0.29 0.24
C ALA A 103 4.23 -1.20 -0.51
N THR A 104 3.75 -1.96 -1.50
CA THR A 104 4.61 -2.85 -2.30
C THR A 104 5.63 -2.05 -3.09
N PHE A 105 5.21 -1.01 -3.81
CA PHE A 105 6.12 -0.17 -4.58
C PHE A 105 7.06 0.62 -3.67
N GLU A 106 6.52 1.17 -2.59
CA GLU A 106 7.32 1.91 -1.61
C GLU A 106 8.40 0.99 -1.00
N ASN A 107 8.03 -0.24 -0.60
CA ASN A 107 8.97 -1.20 -0.04
C ASN A 107 10.09 -1.58 -1.01
N ILE A 108 9.80 -1.75 -2.31
CA ILE A 108 10.83 -1.96 -3.33
C ILE A 108 11.81 -0.78 -3.36
N SER A 109 11.29 0.45 -3.32
CA SER A 109 12.11 1.66 -3.36
C SER A 109 13.01 1.75 -2.12
N TYR A 110 12.47 1.54 -0.92
CA TYR A 110 13.26 1.55 0.33
C TYR A 110 14.33 0.45 0.36
N VAL A 111 13.98 -0.79 -0.01
CA VAL A 111 14.86 -1.95 0.13
C VAL A 111 16.00 -1.95 -0.89
N TYR A 112 15.75 -1.51 -2.13
CA TYR A 112 16.70 -1.65 -3.24
C TYR A 112 17.30 -0.34 -3.73
N GLN A 113 16.68 0.80 -3.44
CA GLN A 113 17.13 2.12 -3.91
C GLN A 113 17.50 3.06 -2.74
N GLY A 114 17.15 2.69 -1.51
CA GLY A 114 17.49 3.44 -0.32
C GLY A 114 18.97 3.34 0.03
N ASN A 115 19.57 4.47 0.41
CA ASN A 115 20.94 4.53 0.92
C ASN A 115 20.94 4.47 2.45
N PHE A 116 20.55 3.31 2.99
CA PHE A 116 20.53 3.07 4.44
C PHE A 116 21.82 2.36 4.88
N GLU A 117 22.23 2.57 6.14
CA GLU A 117 23.36 1.83 6.74
C GLU A 117 23.03 0.35 6.98
N ILE A 118 21.74 0.00 7.00
CA ILE A 118 21.22 -1.36 7.19
C ILE A 118 21.17 -2.07 5.83
N ASP A 119 21.55 -3.35 5.80
CA ASP A 119 21.48 -4.15 4.59
C ASP A 119 20.03 -4.39 4.12
N SER A 120 19.84 -4.57 2.81
CA SER A 120 18.52 -4.75 2.19
C SER A 120 17.72 -5.92 2.75
N PHE A 121 18.37 -7.01 3.18
CA PHE A 121 17.66 -8.17 3.71
C PHE A 121 17.08 -7.88 5.09
N SER A 122 17.88 -7.30 5.99
CA SER A 122 17.42 -6.85 7.31
C SER A 122 16.35 -5.77 7.18
N LEU A 123 16.51 -4.82 6.26
CA LEU A 123 15.51 -3.77 6.00
C LEU A 123 14.18 -4.35 5.50
N ALA A 124 14.23 -5.35 4.60
CA ALA A 124 13.02 -6.03 4.12
C ALA A 124 12.27 -6.74 5.25
N ILE A 125 12.98 -7.40 6.18
CA ILE A 125 12.37 -8.03 7.37
C ILE A 125 11.71 -6.99 8.27
N ILE A 126 12.43 -5.90 8.58
CA ILE A 126 11.91 -4.83 9.45
C ILE A 126 10.63 -4.27 8.85
N ARG A 127 10.64 -3.95 7.55
CA ARG A 127 9.46 -3.38 6.87
C ARG A 127 8.31 -4.37 6.74
N ALA A 128 8.59 -5.67 6.60
CA ALA A 128 7.57 -6.72 6.56
C ALA A 128 6.73 -6.81 7.84
N VAL A 129 7.31 -6.51 9.01
CA VAL A 129 6.60 -6.54 10.31
C VAL A 129 6.18 -5.17 10.81
N SER A 130 6.56 -4.08 10.13
CA SER A 130 6.26 -2.70 10.54
C SER A 130 5.46 -1.96 9.46
N ALA A 131 6.15 -1.40 8.46
CA ALA A 131 5.58 -0.54 7.43
C ALA A 131 4.44 -1.23 6.64
N ILE A 132 4.62 -2.48 6.22
CA ILE A 132 3.61 -3.18 5.41
C ILE A 132 2.29 -3.39 6.21
N PRO A 133 2.31 -3.95 7.44
CA PRO A 133 1.12 -4.01 8.28
C PRO A 133 0.51 -2.63 8.57
N LEU A 134 1.34 -1.59 8.81
CA LEU A 134 0.86 -0.23 9.04
C LEU A 134 0.04 0.27 7.85
N HIS A 135 0.57 0.19 6.62
CA HIS A 135 -0.18 0.58 5.43
C HIS A 135 -1.48 -0.21 5.30
N ALA A 136 -1.46 -1.53 5.54
CA ALA A 136 -2.67 -2.34 5.49
C ALA A 136 -3.74 -1.80 6.45
N THR A 137 -3.38 -1.53 7.71
CA THR A 137 -4.30 -1.00 8.72
C THR A 137 -4.76 0.42 8.44
N CYS A 138 -3.89 1.27 7.86
CA CYS A 138 -4.27 2.60 7.39
C CYS A 138 -5.22 2.55 6.19
N GLY A 139 -5.36 1.39 5.52
CA GLY A 139 -6.42 1.18 4.53
C GLY A 139 -7.82 1.02 5.13
N ILE A 140 -7.95 0.84 6.45
CA ILE A 140 -9.22 0.54 7.15
C ILE A 140 -9.88 1.83 7.72
N ILE A 141 -9.81 2.94 7.00
CA ILE A 141 -10.34 4.26 7.44
C ILE A 141 -11.82 4.40 7.11
#